data_AF-A0A2H4VCC7-F1
#
_entry.id   AF-A0A2H4VCC7-F1
#
_cell.length_a   1.000
_cell.length_b   1.000
_cell.length_c   1.000
_cell.angle_alpha   90.00
_cell.angle_beta   90.00
_cell.angle_gamma   90.00
#
_symmetry.space_group_name_H-M   'P 1'
#
loop_
_entity.id
_entity.type
_entity.pdbx_description
1 polymer ?
#
loop_
_entity_poly.entity_id
_entity_poly.type
_entity_poly.pdbx_seq_one_letter_code
_entity_poly.pdbx_strand_id
1 'polypeptide(L)'
;MWLPSEDPEHTIRGNLKRSHIPEMGYMKILEGANESLLLIKDEKIIAAWNLNAKSLEETHENKAMNLINISPESRIEVYQLDDNMFSTIFDLNEECKLPLPTGIDFLLEKKAKDVNRDDVLSKYKIRDPSEDDIDNLLNGYKPKIGGR
;
A
#
# COMPACT_ATOMS: atom_id res chain seq x y z
N MET A 1 -13.70 -4.59 18.35
CA MET A 1 -13.25 -3.22 18.07
C MET A 1 -14.28 -2.25 18.60
N TRP A 2 -13.84 -1.19 19.28
CA TRP A 2 -14.71 -0.12 19.78
C TRP A 2 -14.51 1.15 18.96
N LEU A 3 -15.60 1.79 18.53
CA LEU A 3 -15.62 3.04 17.75
C LEU A 3 -16.78 3.93 18.23
N PRO A 4 -16.64 5.25 18.16
CA PRO A 4 -17.73 6.18 18.40
C PRO A 4 -18.85 6.00 17.36
N SER A 5 -20.09 6.17 17.81
CA SER A 5 -21.29 6.08 16.96
C SER A 5 -21.65 7.44 16.36
N GLU A 6 -20.75 7.98 15.56
CA GLU A 6 -20.97 9.25 14.84
C GLU A 6 -21.35 9.00 13.38
N ASP A 7 -21.92 10.01 12.74
CA ASP A 7 -22.14 10.01 11.30
C ASP A 7 -20.80 10.25 10.57
N PRO A 8 -20.56 9.59 9.42
CA PRO A 8 -19.36 9.84 8.64
C PRO A 8 -19.38 11.25 8.07
N GLU A 9 -18.23 11.93 8.10
CA GLU A 9 -18.06 13.23 7.46
C GLU A 9 -18.21 13.09 5.93
N HIS A 10 -17.66 12.00 5.39
CA HIS A 10 -17.77 11.68 3.96
C HIS A 10 -18.12 10.21 3.73
N THR A 11 -19.01 9.98 2.76
CA THR A 11 -19.26 8.65 2.20
C THR A 11 -18.91 8.64 0.72
N ILE A 12 -18.00 7.76 0.31
CA ILE A 12 -17.42 7.68 -1.03
C ILE A 12 -17.67 6.29 -1.60
N ARG A 13 -17.81 6.19 -2.93
CA ARG A 13 -17.88 4.91 -3.64
C ARG A 13 -16.66 4.75 -4.53
N GLY A 14 -15.76 3.82 -4.18
CA GLY A 14 -14.60 3.38 -4.96
C GLY A 14 -13.48 4.40 -5.19
N ASN A 15 -13.81 5.65 -5.51
CA ASN A 15 -12.85 6.66 -5.96
C ASN A 15 -12.38 7.52 -4.78
N LEU A 16 -11.63 6.90 -3.86
CA LEU A 16 -10.96 7.61 -2.77
C LEU A 16 -9.93 8.59 -3.35
N LYS A 17 -9.99 9.85 -2.93
CA LYS A 17 -9.02 10.89 -3.30
C LYS A 17 -8.24 11.30 -2.06
N ARG A 18 -7.04 11.85 -2.24
CA ARG A 18 -6.19 12.24 -1.12
C ARG A 18 -6.86 13.30 -0.24
N SER A 19 -7.65 14.18 -0.87
CA SER A 19 -8.48 15.18 -0.20
C SER A 19 -9.57 14.60 0.70
N HIS A 20 -9.87 13.30 0.62
CA HIS A 20 -10.84 12.63 1.47
C HIS A 20 -10.16 11.88 2.63
N ILE A 21 -8.83 11.77 2.64
CA ILE A 21 -8.11 11.10 3.71
C ILE A 21 -8.08 12.06 4.89
N PRO A 22 -8.56 11.65 6.08
CA PRO A 22 -8.55 12.51 7.26
C PRO A 22 -7.10 12.71 7.72
N GLU A 23 -6.79 13.91 8.21
CA GLU A 23 -5.50 14.17 8.85
C GLU A 23 -5.32 13.28 10.10
N MET A 24 -6.42 13.09 10.84
CA MET A 24 -6.49 12.21 11.98
C MET A 24 -7.91 11.63 12.12
N GLY A 25 -8.02 10.31 12.16
CA GLY A 25 -9.33 9.68 12.21
C GLY A 25 -9.33 8.22 11.82
N TYR A 26 -10.47 7.75 11.33
CA TYR A 26 -10.55 6.40 10.78
C TYR A 26 -11.40 6.34 9.51
N MET A 27 -11.15 5.30 8.72
CA MET A 27 -11.97 4.97 7.56
C MET A 27 -12.51 3.56 7.70
N LYS A 28 -13.79 3.40 7.34
CA LYS A 28 -14.40 2.08 7.12
C LYS A 28 -14.49 1.83 5.63
N ILE A 29 -14.05 0.65 5.20
CA ILE A 29 -14.16 0.17 3.83
C ILE A 29 -15.12 -1.00 3.84
N LEU A 30 -16.25 -0.84 3.17
CA LEU A 30 -17.34 -1.81 3.09
C LEU A 30 -17.38 -2.38 1.68
N GLU A 31 -17.03 -3.65 1.54
CA GLU A 31 -17.04 -4.39 0.27
C GLU A 31 -17.92 -5.63 0.39
N GLY A 32 -19.15 -5.53 -0.09
CA GLY A 32 -20.14 -6.60 0.05
C GLY A 32 -20.44 -6.90 1.52
N ALA A 33 -20.07 -8.10 1.98
CA ALA A 33 -20.21 -8.52 3.38
C ALA A 33 -18.94 -8.29 4.22
N ASN A 34 -17.87 -7.77 3.61
CA ASN A 34 -16.61 -7.51 4.29
C ASN A 34 -16.55 -6.05 4.76
N GLU A 35 -16.06 -5.86 5.98
CA GLU A 35 -15.77 -4.56 6.56
C GLU A 35 -14.30 -4.55 7.00
N SER A 36 -13.53 -3.59 6.50
CA SER A 36 -12.18 -3.29 6.97
C SER A 36 -12.16 -1.92 7.62
N LEU A 37 -11.39 -1.76 8.69
CA LEU A 37 -11.20 -0.46 9.35
C LEU A 37 -9.74 -0.07 9.36
N LEU A 38 -9.48 1.20 9.08
CA LEU A 38 -8.15 1.80 9.07
C LEU A 38 -8.12 2.99 10.01
N LEU A 39 -7.19 3.02 10.97
CA LEU A 39 -6.88 4.21 11.75
C LEU A 39 -5.77 5.00 11.06
N ILE A 40 -5.99 6.30 10.90
CA ILE A 40 -5.17 7.19 10.10
C ILE A 40 -4.66 8.33 10.94
N LYS A 41 -3.36 8.61 10.81
CA LYS A 41 -2.71 9.77 11.40
C LYS A 41 -1.64 10.28 10.43
N ASP A 42 -1.60 11.58 10.20
CA ASP A 42 -0.65 12.23 9.29
C ASP A 42 -0.69 11.60 7.88
N GLU A 43 -1.90 11.34 7.38
CA GLU A 43 -2.18 10.64 6.12
C GLU A 43 -1.65 9.18 6.05
N LYS A 44 -1.23 8.58 7.17
CA LYS A 44 -0.71 7.21 7.24
C LYS A 44 -1.62 6.31 8.04
N ILE A 45 -1.71 5.05 7.62
CA ILE A 45 -2.41 4.01 8.36
C ILE A 45 -1.48 3.51 9.47
N ILE A 46 -1.94 3.61 10.72
CA ILE A 46 -1.17 3.22 11.91
C ILE A 46 -1.75 1.98 12.60
N ALA A 47 -3.01 1.65 12.34
CA ALA A 47 -3.67 0.45 12.81
C ALA A 47 -4.74 0.04 11.79
N ALA A 48 -4.99 -1.26 11.69
CA ALA A 48 -5.96 -1.81 10.75
C ALA A 48 -6.67 -3.02 11.34
N TRP A 49 -7.95 -3.19 11.01
CA TRP A 49 -8.74 -4.34 11.40
C TRP A 49 -9.43 -4.95 10.20
N ASN A 50 -9.44 -6.29 10.17
CA ASN A 50 -9.97 -7.10 9.08
C ASN A 50 -9.47 -6.62 7.70
N LEU A 51 -8.20 -6.21 7.64
CA LEU A 51 -7.52 -5.87 6.40
C LEU A 51 -7.06 -7.17 5.74
N ASN A 52 -7.56 -7.44 4.53
CA ASN A 52 -7.08 -8.57 3.75
C ASN A 52 -5.62 -8.30 3.35
N ALA A 53 -4.67 -9.07 3.88
CA ALA A 53 -3.26 -8.90 3.51
C ALA A 53 -3.01 -9.06 1.99
N LYS A 54 -3.92 -9.72 1.24
CA LYS A 54 -3.86 -9.80 -0.23
C LYS A 54 -4.24 -8.50 -0.94
N SER A 55 -4.92 -7.57 -0.27
CA SER A 55 -5.14 -6.22 -0.82
C SER A 55 -3.94 -5.31 -0.64
N LEU A 56 -2.87 -5.78 0.05
CA LEU A 56 -1.60 -5.09 0.11
C LEU A 56 -0.78 -5.41 -1.14
N GLU A 57 -0.56 -4.41 -1.99
CA GLU A 57 0.36 -4.52 -3.12
C GLU A 57 1.76 -4.03 -2.73
N GLU A 58 2.78 -4.80 -3.11
CA GLU A 58 4.19 -4.40 -2.98
C GLU A 58 4.63 -3.66 -4.24
N THR A 59 5.22 -2.47 -4.08
CA THR A 59 5.79 -1.72 -5.22
C THR A 59 7.29 -1.97 -5.40
N HIS A 60 7.73 -2.06 -6.65
CA HIS A 60 9.13 -2.36 -7.01
C HIS A 60 10.08 -1.15 -6.94
N GLU A 61 9.60 0.08 -6.71
CA GLU A 61 10.45 1.28 -6.70
C GLU A 61 11.01 1.60 -5.29
N ASN A 62 12.25 1.18 -5.05
CA ASN A 62 13.26 1.62 -4.05
C ASN A 62 12.89 1.89 -2.57
N LYS A 63 11.66 1.66 -2.13
CA LYS A 63 11.29 1.33 -0.74
C LYS A 63 10.08 0.44 -0.84
N ALA A 64 10.16 -0.81 -0.38
CA ALA A 64 9.00 -1.70 -0.34
C ALA A 64 7.90 -1.02 0.50
N MET A 65 6.90 -0.45 -0.17
CA MET A 65 5.69 0.07 0.46
C MET A 65 4.58 -0.93 0.18
N ASN A 66 3.96 -1.42 1.24
CA ASN A 66 2.71 -2.17 1.18
C ASN A 66 1.58 -1.16 0.96
N LEU A 67 0.65 -1.41 0.04
CA LEU A 67 -0.38 -0.45 -0.34
C LEU A 67 -1.77 -1.07 -0.33
N ILE A 68 -2.77 -0.40 0.25
CA ILE A 68 -4.15 -0.92 0.25
C ILE A 68 -4.84 -0.63 -1.08
N ASN A 69 -5.19 -1.67 -1.84
CA ASN A 69 -6.07 -1.58 -2.99
C ASN A 69 -7.55 -1.57 -2.55
N ILE A 70 -8.32 -0.57 -3.01
CA ILE A 70 -9.75 -0.42 -2.68
C ILE A 70 -10.57 -0.61 -3.94
N SER A 71 -11.50 -1.56 -3.90
CA SER A 71 -12.37 -1.89 -5.04
C SER A 71 -13.28 -0.71 -5.42
N PRO A 72 -13.54 -0.48 -6.72
CA PRO A 72 -14.46 0.56 -7.18
C PRO A 72 -15.88 0.44 -6.61
N GLU A 73 -16.29 -0.75 -6.19
CA GLU A 73 -17.62 -1.02 -5.63
C GLU A 73 -17.67 -0.85 -4.11
N SER A 74 -16.52 -0.62 -3.46
CA SER A 74 -16.46 -0.40 -2.03
C SER A 74 -17.14 0.91 -1.64
N ARG A 75 -17.95 0.88 -0.58
CA ARG A 75 -18.40 2.08 0.13
C ARG A 75 -17.36 2.42 1.20
N ILE A 76 -16.86 3.63 1.17
CA ILE A 76 -15.85 4.12 2.09
C ILE A 76 -16.49 5.21 2.95
N GLU A 77 -16.46 5.04 4.26
CA GLU A 77 -16.95 6.00 5.23
C GLU A 77 -15.75 6.61 5.96
N VAL A 78 -15.66 7.94 5.95
CA VAL A 78 -14.54 8.70 6.53
C VAL A 78 -15.01 9.42 7.78
N TYR A 79 -14.22 9.31 8.84
CA TYR A 79 -14.47 9.92 10.13
C TYR A 79 -13.24 10.70 10.57
N GLN A 80 -13.41 12.00 10.76
CA GLN A 80 -12.39 12.87 11.35
C GLN A 80 -12.55 12.87 12.86
N LEU A 81 -11.43 12.79 13.57
CA LEU A 81 -11.41 12.78 15.04
C LEU A 81 -10.50 13.87 15.58
N ASP A 82 -10.77 14.29 16.82
CA ASP A 82 -9.81 15.06 17.60
C ASP A 82 -8.74 14.14 18.24
N ASP A 83 -7.66 14.74 18.72
CA ASP A 83 -6.52 14.03 19.31
C ASP A 83 -6.91 13.10 20.46
N ASN A 84 -7.86 13.55 21.30
CA ASN A 84 -8.23 12.84 22.52
C ASN A 84 -9.06 11.59 22.19
N MET A 85 -10.03 11.73 21.31
CA MET A 85 -10.85 10.62 20.83
C MET A 85 -10.03 9.64 20.01
N PHE A 86 -9.10 10.14 19.17
CA PHE A 86 -8.18 9.30 18.42
C PHE A 86 -7.29 8.46 19.35
N SER A 87 -6.64 9.07 20.34
CA SER A 87 -5.81 8.35 21.31
C SER A 87 -6.62 7.30 22.06
N THR A 88 -7.83 7.65 22.49
CA THR A 88 -8.72 6.74 23.20
C THR A 88 -9.06 5.52 22.35
N ILE A 89 -9.44 5.71 21.08
CA ILE A 89 -9.75 4.60 20.18
C ILE A 89 -8.50 3.77 19.89
N PHE A 90 -7.35 4.42 19.67
CA PHE A 90 -6.08 3.73 19.41
C PHE A 90 -5.66 2.84 20.58
N ASP A 91 -5.81 3.32 21.81
CA ASP A 91 -5.49 2.58 23.03
C ASP A 91 -6.50 1.47 23.32
N LEU A 92 -7.79 1.70 23.06
CA LEU A 92 -8.82 0.67 23.22
C LEU A 92 -8.74 -0.47 22.19
N ASN A 93 -8.00 -0.28 21.09
CA ASN A 93 -7.88 -1.25 20.00
C ASN A 93 -6.43 -1.71 19.80
N GLU A 94 -5.70 -1.99 20.90
CA GLU A 94 -4.29 -2.40 20.86
C GLU A 94 -4.01 -3.59 19.93
N GLU A 95 -4.93 -4.55 19.84
CA GLU A 95 -4.79 -5.75 19.00
C GLU A 95 -4.72 -5.46 17.50
N CYS A 96 -5.13 -4.26 17.08
CA CYS A 96 -5.16 -3.82 15.68
C CYS A 96 -3.94 -2.97 15.30
N LYS A 97 -3.04 -2.71 16.27
CA LYS A 97 -1.82 -1.92 16.05
C LYS A 97 -0.90 -2.67 15.09
N LEU A 98 -0.47 -1.99 14.02
CA LEU A 98 0.43 -2.59 13.04
C LEU A 98 1.87 -2.63 13.60
N PRO A 99 2.56 -3.77 13.58
CA PRO A 99 3.96 -3.84 13.98
C PRO A 99 4.85 -3.36 12.84
N LEU A 100 5.58 -2.25 13.02
CA LEU A 100 6.86 -1.81 12.37
C LEU A 100 6.88 -0.31 11.97
N PRO A 101 8.08 0.33 11.88
CA PRO A 101 8.31 1.68 12.44
C PRO A 101 7.94 2.88 11.55
N THR A 102 7.18 2.72 10.47
CA THR A 102 6.73 3.84 9.64
C THR A 102 5.43 3.42 8.94
N GLY A 103 4.31 4.09 9.23
CA GLY A 103 2.95 3.68 8.82
C GLY A 103 2.76 3.41 7.32
N ILE A 104 1.70 2.67 7.00
CA ILE A 104 1.33 2.30 5.62
C ILE A 104 0.74 3.53 4.91
N ASP A 105 1.23 3.85 3.71
CA ASP A 105 0.76 4.99 2.90
C ASP A 105 -0.37 4.55 1.95
N PHE A 106 -1.17 5.50 1.46
CA PHE A 106 -2.28 5.25 0.53
C PHE A 106 -1.83 5.42 -0.92
N LEU A 107 -1.98 4.38 -1.75
CA LEU A 107 -1.93 4.53 -3.22
C LEU A 107 -3.35 4.63 -3.77
N LEU A 108 -3.69 5.82 -4.22
CA LEU A 108 -4.98 6.08 -4.85
C LEU A 108 -4.84 5.83 -6.34
N GLU A 109 -5.30 4.67 -6.81
CA GLU A 109 -5.22 4.34 -8.23
C GLU A 109 -5.96 5.38 -9.07
N LYS A 110 -5.22 6.12 -9.91
CA LYS A 110 -5.78 6.59 -11.17
C LYS A 110 -5.78 5.40 -12.11
N LYS A 111 -6.81 4.55 -12.04
CA LYS A 111 -7.05 3.38 -12.92
C LYS A 111 -5.75 2.82 -13.49
N ALA A 112 -5.12 1.86 -12.80
CA ALA A 112 -3.98 1.17 -13.39
C ALA A 112 -4.40 0.67 -14.78
N LYS A 113 -3.86 1.29 -15.84
CA LYS A 113 -3.91 0.68 -17.17
C LYS A 113 -3.19 -0.64 -17.01
N ASP A 114 -3.72 -1.73 -17.57
CA ASP A 114 -2.96 -2.97 -17.73
C ASP A 114 -1.61 -2.61 -18.35
N VAL A 115 -0.55 -2.60 -17.53
CA VAL A 115 0.78 -2.29 -18.02
C VAL A 115 1.38 -3.61 -18.44
N ASN A 116 1.58 -3.77 -19.75
CA ASN A 116 2.25 -4.93 -20.28
C ASN A 116 3.67 -5.01 -19.69
N ARG A 117 4.00 -6.16 -19.09
CA ARG A 117 5.32 -6.45 -18.52
C ARG A 117 6.44 -6.16 -19.52
N ASP A 118 6.23 -6.49 -20.79
CA ASP A 118 7.23 -6.32 -21.84
C ASP A 118 7.52 -4.84 -22.13
N ASP A 119 6.52 -3.97 -22.00
CA ASP A 119 6.69 -2.51 -22.14
C ASP A 119 7.53 -1.93 -21.00
N VAL A 120 7.33 -2.44 -19.78
CA VAL A 120 8.11 -2.02 -18.60
C VAL A 120 9.56 -2.48 -18.72
N LEU A 121 9.78 -3.75 -19.07
CA LEU A 121 11.11 -4.31 -19.26
C LEU A 121 11.88 -3.57 -20.36
N SER A 122 11.21 -3.28 -21.48
CA SER A 122 11.77 -2.50 -22.59
C SER A 122 12.14 -1.07 -22.18
N LYS A 123 11.28 -0.38 -21.41
CA LYS A 123 11.54 0.99 -20.92
C LYS A 123 12.84 1.06 -20.12
N TYR A 124 13.09 0.05 -19.28
CA TYR A 124 14.30 -0.03 -18.46
C TYR A 124 15.46 -0.75 -19.16
N LYS A 125 15.31 -1.11 -20.44
CA LYS A 125 16.28 -1.87 -21.23
C LYS A 125 16.69 -3.19 -20.56
N ILE A 126 15.80 -3.75 -19.72
CA ILE A 126 15.97 -5.06 -19.12
C ILE A 126 15.50 -6.06 -20.17
N ARG A 127 16.45 -6.81 -20.70
CA ARG A 127 16.20 -7.90 -21.65
C ARG A 127 16.75 -9.19 -21.06
N ASP A 128 16.21 -10.31 -21.49
CA ASP A 128 16.86 -11.59 -21.22
C ASP A 128 18.29 -11.55 -21.76
N PRO A 129 19.28 -12.03 -21.00
CA PRO A 129 20.68 -12.02 -21.44
C PRO A 129 20.82 -12.85 -22.71
N SER A 130 21.50 -12.31 -23.72
CA SER A 130 21.84 -13.08 -24.92
C SER A 130 22.93 -14.10 -24.62
N GLU A 131 23.13 -15.08 -25.52
CA GLU A 131 24.27 -16.00 -25.46
C GLU A 131 25.60 -15.23 -25.41
N ASP A 132 25.71 -14.13 -26.16
CA ASP A 132 26.88 -13.24 -26.12
C ASP A 132 27.06 -12.56 -24.74
N ASP A 133 25.97 -12.13 -24.09
CA ASP A 133 26.03 -11.52 -22.76
C ASP A 133 26.54 -12.55 -21.72
N ILE A 134 26.14 -13.81 -21.85
CA ILE A 134 26.60 -14.93 -21.02
C ILE A 134 28.07 -15.26 -21.31
N ASP A 135 28.46 -15.36 -22.58
CA ASP A 135 29.83 -15.66 -23.00
C ASP A 135 30.82 -14.57 -22.59
N ASN A 136 30.42 -13.29 -22.69
CA ASN A 136 31.22 -12.17 -22.20
C ASN A 136 31.42 -12.24 -20.68
N LEU A 137 30.38 -12.61 -19.94
CA LEU A 137 30.44 -12.75 -18.48
C LEU A 137 31.36 -13.92 -18.08
N LEU A 138 31.24 -15.06 -18.76
CA LEU A 138 32.10 -16.24 -18.55
C LEU A 138 33.56 -15.97 -18.92
N ASN A 139 33.81 -15.22 -20.00
CA ASN A 139 35.16 -14.83 -20.41
C ASN A 139 35.78 -13.78 -19.46
N GLY A 140 34.97 -12.93 -18.83
CA GLY A 140 35.41 -12.01 -17.77
C GLY A 140 35.81 -12.73 -16.47
N TYR A 141 35.19 -13.89 -16.20
CA TYR A 141 35.51 -14.73 -15.04
C TYR A 141 36.70 -15.69 -15.26
N LYS A 142 37.18 -15.87 -16.49
CA LYS A 142 38.41 -16.65 -16.71
C LYS A 142 39.55 -15.90 -16.01
N PRO A 143 40.18 -16.49 -14.98
CA PRO A 143 41.31 -15.86 -14.36
C PRO A 143 42.37 -15.64 -15.44
N LYS A 144 42.97 -14.45 -15.48
CA LYS A 144 44.17 -14.19 -16.29
C LYS A 144 45.32 -15.05 -15.72
N ILE A 145 45.27 -16.36 -15.96
CA ILE A 145 46.38 -17.26 -15.70
C ILE A 145 47.37 -17.01 -16.84
N GLY A 146 48.40 -16.21 -16.55
CA GLY A 146 49.53 -16.03 -17.46
C GLY A 146 50.02 -14.59 -17.56
N GLY A 147 50.67 -14.11 -16.49
CA GLY A 147 51.70 -13.08 -16.60
C GLY A 147 52.98 -13.67 -16.04
N ARG A 148 53.96 -13.90 -16.92
CA ARG A 148 55.31 -14.39 -16.63
C ARG A 148 56.00 -13.59 -15.53
#